data_AF-A0A3A9H2Z7-F1
#
_entry.id   AF-A0A3A9H2Z7-F1
#
_cell.length_a   1.000
_cell.length_b   1.000
_cell.length_c   1.000
_cell.angle_alpha   90.00
_cell.angle_beta   90.00
_cell.angle_gamma   90.00
#
_symmetry.space_group_name_H-M   'P 1'
#
loop_
_entity.id
_entity.type
_entity.pdbx_description
1 polymer ?
#
loop_
_entity_poly.entity_id
_entity_poly.type
_entity_poly.pdbx_seq_one_letter_code
_entity_poly.pdbx_strand_id
1 'polypeptide(L)'
;MTEELYPVFDVPEVSDEDEEEYDTEYKRSMKWDPAKGDFVRDSTNRVMECSGQEAFMVWCYKIALTERYSCLAYPDEIGTELEDAVCDDDPATVESMMQRTITEALMTNPRTESVDNFVFTWNGDTVSCTFDVVGIDAYKFQVTI
;
A
#
# COMPACT_ATOMS: atom_id res chain seq x y z
N MET A 1 -12.21 18.37 52.55
CA MET A 1 -11.27 17.59 51.72
C MET A 1 -12.12 16.98 50.63
N THR A 2 -11.85 17.30 49.36
CA THR A 2 -12.65 16.81 48.22
C THR A 2 -12.25 15.37 47.95
N GLU A 3 -13.09 14.44 48.39
CA GLU A 3 -12.98 13.02 48.04
C GLU A 3 -13.20 12.86 46.53
N GLU A 4 -12.23 12.25 45.86
CA GLU A 4 -12.26 11.97 44.42
C GLU A 4 -13.34 10.91 44.14
N LEU A 5 -14.41 11.29 43.44
CA LEU A 5 -15.60 10.47 43.21
C LEU A 5 -15.42 9.34 42.18
N TYR A 6 -14.28 9.28 41.50
CA TYR A 6 -14.02 8.28 40.45
C TYR A 6 -12.62 7.66 40.64
N PRO A 7 -12.48 6.35 40.38
CA PRO A 7 -11.18 5.71 40.41
C PRO A 7 -10.29 6.29 39.31
N VAL A 8 -9.13 6.83 39.71
CA VAL A 8 -8.07 7.22 38.78
C VAL A 8 -7.26 5.96 38.51
N PHE A 9 -7.25 5.52 37.26
CA PHE A 9 -6.36 4.45 36.80
C PHE A 9 -5.12 5.10 36.22
N ASP A 10 -3.94 4.68 36.67
CA ASP A 10 -2.69 4.98 35.97
C ASP A 10 -2.79 4.41 34.56
N VAL A 11 -2.74 5.30 33.56
CA VAL A 11 -2.66 4.88 32.15
C VAL A 11 -1.28 4.26 32.00
N PRO A 12 -1.18 2.95 31.68
CA PRO A 12 0.12 2.34 31.43
C PRO A 12 0.79 3.10 30.28
N GLU A 13 2.08 3.42 30.43
CA GLU A 13 2.89 3.91 29.33
C GLU A 13 2.95 2.80 28.28
N VAL A 14 2.31 3.04 27.14
CA VAL A 14 2.46 2.18 25.96
C VAL A 14 3.87 2.44 25.45
N SER A 15 4.73 1.43 25.48
CA SER A 15 6.07 1.50 24.91
C SER A 15 5.95 1.64 23.38
N ASP A 16 6.69 2.58 22.79
CA ASP A 16 6.82 2.69 21.32
C ASP A 16 7.45 1.42 20.68
N GLU A 17 7.91 0.46 21.51
CA GLU A 17 8.38 -0.86 21.10
C GLU A 17 7.27 -1.77 20.53
N ASP A 18 6.00 -1.36 20.65
CA ASP A 18 4.84 -1.97 19.97
C ASP A 18 4.53 -1.31 18.61
N GLU A 19 5.43 -0.50 18.04
CA GLU A 19 5.41 -0.24 16.59
C GLU A 19 5.57 -1.58 15.89
N GLU A 20 4.45 -2.13 15.37
CA GLU A 20 4.38 -3.42 14.68
C GLU A 20 5.47 -3.47 13.59
N GLU A 21 6.61 -4.08 13.92
CA GLU A 21 7.69 -4.30 12.97
C GLU A 21 7.09 -5.07 11.80
N TYR A 22 7.07 -4.45 10.62
CA TYR A 22 6.49 -5.08 9.43
C TYR A 22 7.08 -6.47 9.26
N ASP A 23 6.20 -7.47 9.18
CA ASP A 23 6.59 -8.86 8.98
C ASP A 23 7.56 -8.96 7.80
N THR A 24 8.79 -9.40 8.05
CA THR A 24 9.85 -9.54 7.03
C THR A 24 9.65 -10.76 6.14
N GLU A 25 8.70 -11.65 6.46
CA GLU A 25 8.40 -12.87 5.69
C GLU A 25 7.05 -12.78 4.96
N TYR A 26 6.93 -13.49 3.84
CA TYR A 26 5.66 -13.62 3.10
C TYR A 26 4.65 -14.52 3.83
N LYS A 27 3.72 -13.91 4.58
CA LYS A 27 2.62 -14.62 5.24
C LYS A 27 1.38 -14.75 4.35
N ARG A 28 0.68 -15.89 4.49
CA ARG A 28 -0.57 -16.18 3.77
C ARG A 28 -1.65 -15.16 4.11
N SER A 29 -2.50 -14.84 3.14
CA SER A 29 -3.62 -13.92 3.32
C SER A 29 -4.86 -14.40 2.56
N MET A 30 -5.87 -13.55 2.49
CA MET A 30 -7.11 -13.79 1.73
C MET A 30 -6.92 -13.32 0.29
N LYS A 31 -7.33 -14.16 -0.67
CA LYS A 31 -7.24 -13.87 -2.09
C LYS A 31 -8.19 -12.73 -2.45
N TRP A 32 -7.65 -11.71 -3.09
CA TRP A 32 -8.38 -10.52 -3.53
C TRP A 32 -8.15 -10.29 -5.02
N ASP A 33 -9.20 -9.95 -5.76
CA ASP A 33 -9.17 -9.78 -7.22
C ASP A 33 -9.08 -8.28 -7.56
N PRO A 34 -7.95 -7.78 -8.09
CA PRO A 34 -7.78 -6.37 -8.43
C PRO A 34 -8.75 -5.89 -9.51
N ALA A 35 -9.15 -6.75 -10.44
CA ALA A 35 -10.09 -6.36 -11.49
C ALA A 35 -11.53 -6.24 -10.98
N LYS A 36 -11.91 -7.02 -9.96
CA LYS A 36 -13.26 -6.94 -9.35
C LYS A 36 -13.33 -6.01 -8.15
N GLY A 37 -12.20 -5.73 -7.50
CA GLY A 37 -12.15 -4.98 -6.26
C GLY A 37 -12.64 -5.75 -5.02
N ASP A 38 -12.80 -7.07 -5.09
CA ASP A 38 -13.40 -7.88 -4.02
C ASP A 38 -12.64 -9.20 -3.78
N PHE A 39 -12.86 -9.80 -2.62
CA PHE A 39 -12.31 -11.10 -2.25
C PHE A 39 -12.85 -12.21 -3.15
N VAL A 40 -11.95 -13.11 -3.56
CA VAL A 40 -12.33 -14.26 -4.38
C VAL A 40 -12.97 -15.31 -3.49
N ARG A 41 -14.17 -15.76 -3.87
CA ARG A 41 -14.92 -16.76 -3.11
C ARG A 41 -15.05 -18.08 -3.87
N ASP A 42 -15.09 -19.18 -3.13
CA ASP A 42 -15.36 -20.50 -3.67
C ASP A 42 -16.87 -20.70 -3.97
N SER A 43 -17.23 -21.87 -4.52
CA SER A 43 -18.62 -22.25 -4.77
C SER A 43 -19.48 -22.43 -3.51
N THR A 44 -18.84 -22.47 -2.33
CA THR A 44 -19.47 -22.54 -1.01
C THR A 44 -19.52 -21.16 -0.33
N ASN A 45 -19.18 -20.09 -1.05
CA ASN A 45 -19.14 -18.70 -0.57
C ASN A 45 -18.10 -18.44 0.54
N ARG A 46 -17.04 -19.24 0.62
CA ARG A 46 -15.90 -19.00 1.52
C ARG A 46 -14.84 -18.19 0.80
N VAL A 47 -14.22 -17.25 1.51
CA VAL A 47 -13.08 -16.49 0.98
C VAL A 47 -11.91 -17.45 0.79
N MET A 48 -11.34 -17.45 -0.41
CA MET A 48 -10.18 -18.28 -0.71
C MET A 48 -8.92 -17.65 -0.10
N GLU A 49 -8.01 -18.49 0.36
CA GLU A 49 -6.69 -18.06 0.82
C GLU A 49 -5.73 -17.92 -0.37
N CYS A 50 -4.74 -17.03 -0.26
CA CYS A 50 -3.66 -16.87 -1.22
C CYS A 50 -2.29 -17.08 -0.56
N SER A 51 -1.28 -17.24 -1.39
CA SER A 51 0.12 -17.27 -0.95
C SER A 51 0.55 -15.89 -0.43
N GLY A 52 1.62 -15.83 0.38
CA GLY A 52 2.11 -14.54 0.87
C GLY A 52 2.71 -13.64 -0.21
N GLN A 53 3.21 -14.23 -1.28
CA GLN A 53 3.65 -13.49 -2.48
C GLN A 53 2.47 -12.82 -3.19
N GLU A 54 1.36 -13.55 -3.40
CA GLU A 54 0.13 -12.97 -3.93
C GLU A 54 -0.43 -11.89 -3.00
N ALA A 55 -0.36 -12.10 -1.68
CA ALA A 55 -0.78 -11.10 -0.70
C ALA A 55 0.06 -9.82 -0.80
N PHE A 56 1.38 -9.95 -0.98
CA PHE A 56 2.28 -8.82 -1.18
C PHE A 56 1.99 -8.08 -2.49
N MET A 57 1.73 -8.80 -3.59
CA MET A 57 1.30 -8.18 -4.85
C MET A 57 0.02 -7.36 -4.68
N VAL A 58 -0.97 -7.91 -3.97
CA VAL A 58 -2.23 -7.20 -3.67
C VAL A 58 -1.96 -5.97 -2.79
N TRP A 59 -1.04 -6.07 -1.83
CA TRP A 59 -0.64 -4.93 -1.01
C TRP A 59 -0.03 -3.82 -1.88
N CYS A 60 0.95 -4.14 -2.74
CA CYS A 60 1.56 -3.14 -3.64
C CYS A 60 0.51 -2.46 -4.54
N TYR A 61 -0.42 -3.24 -5.10
CA TYR A 61 -1.51 -2.70 -5.91
C TYR A 61 -2.40 -1.73 -5.13
N LYS A 62 -2.79 -2.09 -3.91
CA LYS A 62 -3.65 -1.25 -3.07
C LYS A 62 -2.95 0.03 -2.65
N ILE A 63 -1.68 -0.05 -2.25
CA ILE A 63 -0.89 1.11 -1.82
C ILE A 63 -0.71 2.08 -2.96
N ALA A 64 -0.38 1.57 -4.16
CA ALA A 64 -0.21 2.39 -5.35
C ALA A 64 -1.49 3.09 -5.83
N LEU A 65 -2.67 2.62 -5.39
CA LEU A 65 -3.97 3.24 -5.70
C LEU A 65 -4.59 4.01 -4.53
N THR A 66 -3.95 4.00 -3.36
CA THR A 66 -4.46 4.70 -2.18
C THR A 66 -3.88 6.10 -2.17
N GLU A 67 -4.74 7.10 -2.28
CA GLU A 67 -4.31 8.49 -2.15
C GLU A 67 -3.93 8.79 -0.70
N ARG A 68 -2.72 9.33 -0.51
CA ARG A 68 -2.19 9.74 0.80
C ARG A 68 -3.09 10.83 1.40
N TYR A 69 -3.23 10.84 2.73
CA TYR A 69 -4.06 11.79 3.50
C TYR A 69 -5.58 11.75 3.22
N SER A 70 -6.05 10.92 2.29
CA SER A 70 -7.48 10.79 1.97
C SER A 70 -8.27 10.09 3.09
N CYS A 71 -7.61 9.25 3.88
CA CYS A 71 -8.23 8.47 4.96
C CYS A 71 -7.51 8.70 6.29
N LEU A 72 -8.22 9.28 7.27
CA LEU A 72 -7.71 9.52 8.64
C LEU A 72 -7.33 8.24 9.41
N ALA A 73 -7.73 7.08 8.91
CA ALA A 73 -7.41 5.80 9.52
C ALA A 73 -6.00 5.30 9.17
N TYR A 74 -5.38 5.84 8.11
CA TYR A 74 -4.02 5.45 7.71
C TYR A 74 -2.99 6.45 8.24
N PRO A 75 -1.78 5.97 8.58
CA PRO A 75 -0.67 6.87 8.87
C PRO A 75 -0.20 7.57 7.59
N ASP A 76 0.47 8.71 7.76
CA ASP A 76 0.87 9.61 6.66
C ASP A 76 1.91 9.00 5.70
N GLU A 77 2.56 7.91 6.12
CA GLU A 77 3.55 7.13 5.37
C GLU A 77 2.94 6.16 4.35
N ILE A 78 1.62 5.98 4.35
CA ILE A 78 0.90 5.05 3.48
C ILE A 78 0.19 5.78 2.35
N GLY A 79 0.33 5.20 1.15
CA GLY A 79 -0.31 5.70 -0.06
C GLY A 79 0.58 6.63 -0.88
N THR A 80 0.06 6.98 -2.04
CA THR A 80 0.68 7.78 -3.10
C THR A 80 0.03 9.15 -3.21
N GLU A 81 0.75 10.13 -3.73
CA GLU A 81 0.21 11.46 -4.03
C GLU A 81 -0.06 11.59 -5.54
N LEU A 82 -0.97 10.75 -6.07
CA LEU A 82 -1.22 10.68 -7.52
C LEU A 82 -2.13 11.80 -7.98
N GLU A 83 -3.10 12.23 -7.17
CA GLU A 83 -4.02 13.32 -7.53
C GLU A 83 -3.27 14.65 -7.68
N ASP A 84 -2.26 14.90 -6.84
CA ASP A 84 -1.38 16.06 -6.97
C ASP A 84 -0.45 15.94 -8.20
N ALA A 85 0.11 14.75 -8.42
CA ALA A 85 1.02 14.49 -9.54
C ALA A 85 0.38 14.76 -10.92
N VAL A 86 -0.92 14.46 -11.10
CA VAL A 86 -1.63 14.68 -12.37
C VAL A 86 -2.17 16.10 -12.57
N CYS A 87 -1.99 16.99 -11.58
CA CYS A 87 -2.44 18.37 -11.65
C CYS A 87 -1.51 19.25 -12.54
N ASP A 88 -0.29 18.78 -12.80
CA ASP A 88 0.69 19.45 -13.65
C ASP A 88 0.38 19.29 -15.16
N ASP A 89 0.61 20.35 -15.94
CA ASP A 89 0.37 20.36 -17.39
C ASP A 89 1.49 19.67 -18.20
N ASP A 90 2.66 19.44 -17.60
CA ASP A 90 3.82 18.85 -18.27
C ASP A 90 3.89 17.33 -18.07
N PRO A 91 3.71 16.51 -19.13
CA PRO A 91 3.69 15.05 -19.00
C PRO A 91 4.95 14.45 -18.36
N ALA A 92 6.13 15.02 -18.63
CA ALA A 92 7.37 14.52 -18.06
C ALA A 92 7.46 14.78 -16.55
N THR A 93 6.90 15.89 -16.09
CA THR A 93 6.78 16.22 -14.66
C THR A 93 5.82 15.27 -13.97
N VAL A 94 4.64 15.00 -14.59
CA VAL A 94 3.67 14.02 -14.08
C VAL A 94 4.31 12.64 -13.94
N GLU A 95 4.97 12.13 -14.99
CA GLU A 95 5.64 10.83 -14.97
C GLU A 95 6.70 10.73 -13.86
N SER A 96 7.52 11.78 -13.71
CA SER A 96 8.54 11.84 -12.67
C SER A 96 7.93 11.87 -11.26
N MET A 97 6.86 12.62 -11.05
CA MET A 97 6.16 12.72 -9.76
C MET A 97 5.50 11.39 -9.40
N MET A 98 4.82 10.75 -10.37
CA MET A 98 4.22 9.42 -10.19
C MET A 98 5.28 8.37 -9.84
N GLN A 99 6.38 8.30 -10.59
CA GLN A 99 7.47 7.37 -10.32
C GLN A 99 8.00 7.55 -8.89
N ARG A 100 8.25 8.80 -8.49
CA ARG A 100 8.77 9.13 -7.18
C ARG A 100 7.81 8.72 -6.07
N THR A 101 6.54 9.13 -6.15
CA THR A 101 5.56 8.88 -5.09
C THR A 101 5.24 7.38 -4.94
N ILE A 102 5.16 6.63 -6.06
CA ILE A 102 4.96 5.17 -6.05
C ILE A 102 6.16 4.48 -5.41
N THR A 103 7.37 4.89 -5.76
CA THR A 103 8.59 4.31 -5.19
C THR A 103 8.63 4.57 -3.69
N GLU A 104 8.40 5.81 -3.24
CA GLU A 104 8.36 6.16 -1.80
C GLU A 104 7.32 5.33 -1.05
N ALA A 105 6.10 5.20 -1.57
CA ALA A 105 5.01 4.46 -0.91
C ALA A 105 5.28 2.95 -0.81
N LEU A 106 5.88 2.34 -1.83
CA LEU A 106 6.17 0.90 -1.83
C LEU A 106 7.42 0.56 -1.01
N MET A 107 8.37 1.48 -0.88
CA MET A 107 9.58 1.30 -0.06
C MET A 107 9.32 1.35 1.44
N THR A 108 8.15 1.82 1.89
CA THR A 108 7.72 1.73 3.30
C THR A 108 7.61 0.28 3.78
N ASN A 109 7.40 -0.69 2.87
CA ASN A 109 7.32 -2.10 3.24
C ASN A 109 8.70 -2.77 3.15
N PRO A 110 9.21 -3.39 4.22
CA PRO A 110 10.54 -3.99 4.24
C PRO A 110 10.69 -5.18 3.28
N ARG A 111 9.58 -5.71 2.76
CA ARG A 111 9.61 -6.77 1.76
C ARG A 111 9.94 -6.27 0.36
N THR A 112 9.89 -4.96 0.12
CA THR A 112 10.19 -4.35 -1.18
C THR A 112 11.70 -4.04 -1.24
N GLU A 113 12.42 -4.64 -2.18
CA GLU A 113 13.84 -4.36 -2.42
C GLU A 113 14.04 -3.20 -3.39
N SER A 114 13.27 -3.17 -4.49
CA SER A 114 13.29 -2.07 -5.46
C SER A 114 12.01 -2.00 -6.29
N VAL A 115 11.78 -0.83 -6.88
CA VAL A 115 10.70 -0.60 -7.85
C VAL A 115 11.32 0.05 -9.07
N ASP A 116 11.17 -0.59 -10.23
CA ASP A 116 11.91 -0.26 -11.45
C ASP A 116 11.03 -0.39 -12.70
N ASN A 117 11.59 -0.04 -13.85
CA ASN A 117 11.00 -0.28 -15.18
C ASN A 117 9.60 0.35 -15.34
N PHE A 118 9.49 1.62 -14.97
CA PHE A 118 8.26 2.40 -15.16
C PHE A 118 7.98 2.63 -16.66
N VAL A 119 6.78 2.27 -17.08
CA VAL A 119 6.26 2.45 -18.43
C VAL A 119 4.93 3.19 -18.33
N PHE A 120 4.90 4.40 -18.87
CA PHE A 120 3.72 5.25 -18.88
C PHE A 120 3.01 5.16 -20.23
N THR A 121 1.69 5.01 -20.20
CA THR A 121 0.83 5.02 -21.40
C THR A 121 -0.26 6.06 -21.23
N TRP A 122 -0.23 7.07 -22.09
CA TRP A 122 -1.21 8.15 -22.10
C TRP A 122 -2.36 7.84 -23.07
N ASN A 123 -3.59 7.89 -22.56
CA ASN A 123 -4.83 7.73 -23.30
C ASN A 123 -5.70 8.97 -23.09
N GLY A 124 -5.42 10.05 -23.81
CA GLY A 124 -6.06 11.34 -23.60
C GLY A 124 -5.66 11.92 -22.24
N ASP A 125 -6.64 12.22 -21.40
CA ASP A 125 -6.45 12.73 -20.03
C ASP A 125 -6.20 11.63 -18.99
N THR A 126 -6.07 10.37 -19.40
CA THR A 126 -5.77 9.25 -18.51
C THR A 126 -4.36 8.74 -18.72
N VAL A 127 -3.56 8.69 -17.65
CA VAL A 127 -2.25 8.04 -17.63
C VAL A 127 -2.36 6.69 -16.95
N SER A 128 -1.83 5.64 -17.58
CA SER A 128 -1.64 4.34 -16.96
C SER A 128 -0.16 4.12 -16.72
N CYS A 129 0.19 3.61 -15.54
CA CYS A 129 1.56 3.35 -15.15
C CYS A 129 1.75 1.86 -14.91
N THR A 130 2.72 1.28 -15.60
CA THR A 130 3.15 -0.11 -15.38
C THR A 130 4.56 -0.10 -14.82
N PHE A 131 4.80 -0.81 -13.73
CA PHE A 131 6.11 -0.87 -13.08
C PHE A 131 6.38 -2.27 -12.55
N ASP A 132 7.66 -2.59 -12.42
CA ASP A 132 8.12 -3.85 -11.87
C ASP A 132 8.51 -3.68 -10.40
N VAL A 133 7.99 -4.54 -9.54
CA VAL A 133 8.36 -4.60 -8.12
C VAL A 133 9.26 -5.80 -7.91
N VAL A 134 10.42 -5.57 -7.29
CA VAL A 134 11.31 -6.61 -6.78
C VAL A 134 11.13 -6.66 -5.27
N GLY A 135 10.58 -7.77 -4.79
CA GLY A 135 10.55 -8.07 -3.37
C GLY A 135 11.64 -9.05 -2.96
N ILE A 136 11.73 -9.32 -1.66
CA ILE A 136 12.66 -10.29 -1.08
C ILE A 136 12.64 -11.65 -1.80
N ASP A 137 13.73 -12.39 -1.65
CA ASP A 137 13.98 -13.65 -2.38
C ASP A 137 14.04 -13.48 -3.91
N ALA A 138 14.34 -12.27 -4.40
CA ALA A 138 14.32 -11.91 -5.82
C ALA A 138 12.96 -12.19 -6.50
N TYR A 139 11.86 -12.09 -5.74
CA TYR A 139 10.52 -12.25 -6.27
C TYR A 139 10.14 -11.00 -7.07
N LYS A 140 10.03 -11.16 -8.40
CA LYS A 140 9.69 -10.07 -9.32
C LYS A 140 8.30 -10.24 -9.90
N PHE A 141 7.50 -9.18 -9.86
CA PHE A 141 6.19 -9.12 -10.51
C PHE A 141 5.94 -7.71 -11.06
N GLN A 142 4.94 -7.62 -11.93
CA GLN A 142 4.54 -6.36 -12.56
C GLN A 142 3.19 -5.91 -12.00
N VAL A 143 3.07 -4.62 -11.76
CA VAL A 143 1.84 -3.95 -11.33
C VAL A 143 1.48 -2.90 -12.36
N THR A 144 0.20 -2.83 -12.70
CA THR A 144 -0.36 -1.79 -13.58
C THR A 144 -1.46 -1.07 -12.83
N ILE A 145 -1.39 0.26 -12.81
CA ILE A 145 -2.38 1.17 -12.26
C ILE A 145 -2.86 2.17 -13.32
#